data_AF-A0A1B9SAF8-F1
#
_entry.id   AF-A0A1B9SAF8-F1
#
_cell.length_a   1.000
_cell.length_b   1.000
_cell.length_c   1.000
_cell.angle_alpha   90.00
_cell.angle_beta   90.00
_cell.angle_gamma   90.00
#
_symmetry.space_group_name_H-M   'P 1'
#
loop_
_entity.id
_entity.type
_entity.pdbx_description
1 polymer ?
#
loop_
_entity_poly.entity_id
_entity_poly.type
_entity_poly.pdbx_seq_one_letter_code
_entity_poly.pdbx_strand_id
1 'polypeptide(L)'
;MKAVSGTAPADDIFVPHEHSEGSAGLTVEGVVFHGRSLRVYLLSEDKYSLAADLPRQSEHAAMTTGNRFFASLRPGTSCPILPA
;
A
#
# COMPACT_ATOMS: atom_id res chain seq x y z
N MET A 1 6.25 -19.81 -6.31
CA MET A 1 5.72 -18.64 -5.58
C MET A 1 4.28 -18.43 -6.02
N LYS A 2 3.29 -18.47 -5.11
CA LYS A 2 1.91 -18.06 -5.43
C LYS A 2 1.90 -16.54 -5.39
N ALA A 3 1.77 -15.88 -6.53
CA ALA A 3 1.51 -14.45 -6.57
C ALA A 3 0.06 -14.23 -6.15
N VAL A 4 -0.16 -13.86 -4.89
CA VAL A 4 -1.44 -13.28 -4.46
C VAL A 4 -1.31 -11.80 -4.75
N SER A 5 -2.16 -11.28 -5.65
CA SER A 5 -2.21 -9.87 -6.02
C SER A 5 -3.52 -9.26 -5.53
N GLY A 6 -3.42 -8.24 -4.69
CA GLY A 6 -4.56 -7.46 -4.22
C GLY A 6 -4.50 -6.03 -4.75
N THR A 7 -5.67 -5.40 -4.89
CA THR A 7 -5.79 -3.97 -5.16
C THR A 7 -6.63 -3.35 -4.05
N ALA A 8 -6.11 -2.34 -3.36
CA ALA A 8 -6.85 -1.56 -2.38
C ALA A 8 -7.01 -0.11 -2.88
N PRO A 9 -8.20 0.50 -2.75
CA PRO A 9 -8.36 1.94 -2.93
C PRO A 9 -7.48 2.70 -1.94
N ALA A 10 -6.96 3.86 -2.33
CA ALA A 10 -6.09 4.64 -1.45
C ALA A 10 -6.77 5.22 -0.22
N ASP A 11 -8.05 5.55 -0.30
CA ASP A 11 -8.84 6.00 0.87
C ASP A 11 -8.94 4.92 1.95
N ASP A 12 -8.58 3.68 1.62
CA ASP A 12 -8.60 2.56 2.54
C ASP A 12 -7.20 2.23 3.09
N ILE A 13 -6.14 2.94 2.70
CA ILE A 13 -4.77 2.70 3.21
C ILE A 13 -4.42 3.77 4.25
N PHE A 14 -4.29 3.34 5.51
CA PHE A 14 -3.77 4.18 6.58
C PHE A 14 -2.27 3.92 6.76
N VAL A 15 -1.45 4.97 6.77
CA VAL A 15 0.01 4.88 6.94
C VAL A 15 0.39 5.41 8.33
N PRO A 16 0.47 4.55 9.37
CA PRO A 16 0.97 4.96 10.67
C PRO A 16 2.47 5.29 10.62
N HIS A 17 2.90 6.23 11.47
CA HIS A 17 4.32 6.57 11.65
C HIS A 17 5.12 5.44 12.31
N GLU A 18 4.42 4.53 13.00
CA GLU A 18 4.97 3.46 13.82
C GLU A 18 4.22 2.16 13.51
N HIS A 19 4.85 1.01 13.74
CA HIS A 19 4.16 -0.27 13.60
C HIS A 19 3.04 -0.36 14.64
N SER A 20 1.80 -0.54 14.18
CA SER A 20 0.63 -0.74 15.03
C SER A 20 0.03 -2.13 14.82
N GLU A 21 -0.70 -2.63 15.81
CA GLU A 21 -1.51 -3.83 15.65
C GLU A 21 -2.48 -3.64 14.46
N GLY A 22 -2.56 -4.65 13.58
CA GLY A 22 -3.34 -4.57 12.34
C GLY A 22 -2.65 -3.84 11.17
N SER A 23 -1.38 -3.45 11.30
CA SER A 23 -0.58 -2.92 10.17
C SER A 23 0.40 -3.96 9.63
N ALA A 24 0.77 -3.81 8.36
CA ALA A 24 1.78 -4.61 7.69
C ALA A 24 2.93 -3.72 7.19
N GLY A 25 4.17 -4.19 7.31
CA GLY A 25 5.34 -3.55 6.73
C GLY A 25 5.35 -3.69 5.21
N LEU A 26 5.51 -2.56 4.50
CA LEU A 26 5.50 -2.48 3.05
C LEU A 26 6.74 -1.76 2.52
N THR A 27 7.26 -2.25 1.40
CA THR A 27 8.32 -1.58 0.62
C THR A 27 7.78 -1.16 -0.74
N VAL A 28 8.03 0.08 -1.15
CA VAL A 28 7.69 0.57 -2.49
C VAL A 28 8.62 -0.03 -3.52
N GLU A 29 8.08 -0.82 -4.46
CA GLU A 29 8.83 -1.36 -5.60
C GLU A 29 8.73 -0.46 -6.83
N GLY A 30 7.62 0.27 -7.00
CA GLY A 30 7.45 1.16 -8.13
C GLY A 30 6.29 2.14 -7.96
N VAL A 31 6.40 3.28 -8.62
CA VAL A 31 5.34 4.29 -8.68
C VAL A 31 5.15 4.70 -10.12
N VAL A 32 3.91 4.63 -10.62
CA VAL A 32 3.58 5.00 -11.99
C VAL A 32 2.38 5.95 -12.02
N PHE A 33 2.35 6.85 -12.99
CA PHE A 33 1.19 7.70 -13.22
C PHE A 33 0.02 6.88 -13.76
N HIS A 34 -1.14 6.95 -13.11
CA HIS A 34 -2.33 6.21 -13.51
C HIS A 34 -3.56 7.14 -13.50
N GLY A 35 -3.80 7.81 -14.64
CA GLY A 35 -4.88 8.78 -14.78
C GLY A 35 -4.77 9.91 -13.75
N ARG A 36 -5.78 10.05 -12.89
CA ARG A 36 -5.83 11.07 -11.81
C ARG A 36 -5.09 10.65 -10.52
N SER A 37 -4.56 9.44 -10.49
CA SER A 37 -3.89 8.84 -9.33
C SER A 37 -2.44 8.47 -9.66
N LEU A 38 -1.69 8.08 -8.63
CA LEU A 38 -0.43 7.36 -8.69
C LEU A 38 -0.71 5.91 -8.33
N ARG A 39 -0.32 4.98 -9.20
CA ARG A 39 -0.33 3.57 -8.85
C ARG A 39 1.00 3.22 -8.21
N VAL A 40 0.93 2.74 -6.98
CA VAL A 40 2.08 2.32 -6.18
C VAL A 40 2.08 0.80 -6.08
N TYR A 41 3.20 0.19 -6.47
CA TYR A 41 3.47 -1.23 -6.32
C TYR A 41 4.25 -1.44 -5.03
N LEU A 42 3.76 -2.36 -4.21
CA LEU A 42 4.19 -2.57 -2.83
C LEU A 42 4.52 -4.05 -2.63
N LEU A 43 5.60 -4.31 -1.90
CA LEU A 43 5.97 -5.64 -1.44
C LEU A 43 5.83 -5.70 0.08
N SER A 44 5.04 -6.66 0.57
CA SER A 44 4.96 -6.93 2.01
C SER A 44 6.18 -7.69 2.51
N GLU A 45 6.41 -7.66 3.82
CA GLU A 45 7.46 -8.45 4.47
C GLU A 45 7.32 -9.95 4.18
N ASP A 46 6.08 -10.44 4.12
CA ASP A 46 5.71 -11.82 3.74
C ASP A 46 5.82 -12.12 2.23
N LYS A 47 6.40 -11.20 1.46
CA LYS A 47 6.65 -11.33 0.01
C LYS A 47 5.39 -11.39 -0.86
N TYR A 48 4.30 -10.77 -0.41
CA TYR A 48 3.11 -10.56 -1.23
C TYR A 48 3.19 -9.22 -1.97
N SER A 49 2.73 -9.19 -3.22
CA SER A 49 2.70 -7.98 -4.03
C SER A 49 1.31 -7.35 -3.99
N LEU A 50 1.26 -6.05 -3.70
CA LEU A 50 0.04 -5.24 -3.62
C LEU A 50 0.16 -4.05 -4.58
N ALA A 51 -0.95 -3.62 -5.15
CA ALA A 51 -1.04 -2.32 -5.81
C ALA A 51 -2.07 -1.42 -5.13
N ALA A 52 -1.75 -0.14 -5.03
CA ALA A 52 -2.60 0.89 -4.46
C ALA A 52 -2.67 2.12 -5.38
N ASP A 53 -3.85 2.72 -5.55
CA ASP A 53 -4.04 3.91 -6.39
C ASP A 53 -4.19 5.18 -5.53
N LEU A 54 -3.08 5.85 -5.20
CA LEU A 54 -3.03 7.05 -4.34
C LEU A 54 -3.39 8.35 -5.09
N PRO A 55 -4.05 9.34 -4.46
CA PRO A 55 -4.19 10.67 -5.03
C PRO A 55 -2.82 11.32 -5.30
N ARG A 56 -2.66 12.00 -6.44
CA ARG A 56 -1.39 12.66 -6.81
C ARG A 56 -0.92 13.76 -5.85
N GLN A 57 -1.81 14.27 -5.00
CA GLN A 57 -1.57 15.42 -4.11
C GLN A 57 -1.58 15.04 -2.63
N SER A 58 -1.62 13.75 -2.30
CA SER A 58 -1.53 13.32 -0.89
C SER A 58 -0.11 13.55 -0.36
N GLU A 59 0.06 13.65 0.97
CA GLU A 59 1.42 13.60 1.56
C GLU A 59 2.14 12.29 1.20
N HIS A 60 1.38 11.21 0.94
CA HIS A 60 1.89 9.94 0.42
C HIS A 60 2.34 10.00 -1.05
N ALA A 61 2.05 11.07 -1.79
CA ALA A 61 2.53 11.25 -3.16
C ALA A 61 4.06 11.46 -3.24
N ALA A 62 4.73 11.69 -2.11
CA ALA A 62 6.19 11.70 -2.01
C ALA A 62 6.80 10.27 -1.95
N MET A 63 6.02 9.21 -2.11
CA MET A 63 6.53 7.84 -2.16
C MET A 63 7.48 7.64 -3.35
N THR A 64 8.68 7.15 -3.05
CA THR A 64 9.68 6.74 -4.02
C THR A 64 10.05 5.28 -3.82
N THR A 65 10.56 4.63 -4.88
CA THR A 65 11.04 3.25 -4.79
C THR A 65 12.08 3.10 -3.68
N GLY A 66 11.94 2.05 -2.88
CA GLY A 66 12.78 1.78 -1.72
C GLY A 66 12.25 2.35 -0.40
N ASN A 67 11.26 3.25 -0.43
CA ASN A 67 10.61 3.72 0.80
C ASN A 67 9.95 2.55 1.52
N ARG A 68 10.07 2.56 2.85
CA ARG A 68 9.44 1.60 3.75
C ARG A 68 8.49 2.31 4.69
N PHE A 69 7.33 1.71 4.91
CA PHE A 69 6.30 2.24 5.80
C PHE A 69 5.41 1.10 6.28
N PHE A 70 4.63 1.36 7.31
CA PHE A 70 3.60 0.44 7.77
C PHE A 70 2.26 0.89 7.21
N ALA A 71 1.37 -0.04 6.88
CA ALA A 71 0.01 0.31 6.49
C ALA A 71 -1.03 -0.71 6.94
N SER A 72 -2.22 -0.24 7.24
CA SER A 72 -3.40 -1.06 7.51
C SER A 72 -4.54 -0.69 6.56
N LEU A 73 -5.51 -1.59 6.43
CA LEU A 73 -6.76 -1.24 5.77
C LEU A 73 -7.69 -0.49 6.71
N ARG A 74 -8.54 0.34 6.13
CA ARG A 74 -9.72 0.83 6.84
C ARG A 74 -10.67 -0.34 7.16
N PRO A 75 -11.25 -0.39 8.38
CA PRO A 75 -12.26 -1.39 8.73
C PRO A 75 -13.40 -1.43 7.71
N GLY A 76 -13.78 -2.65 7.29
CA GLY A 76 -14.80 -2.87 6.25
C GLY A 76 -14.25 -3.01 4.83
N THR A 77 -12.96 -2.76 4.62
CA THR A 77 -12.27 -3.04 3.35
C THR A 77 -11.74 -4.47 3.34
N SER A 78 -11.88 -5.16 2.22
CA SER A 78 -11.31 -6.50 2.04
C SER A 78 -10.09 -6.42 1.13
N CYS A 79 -8.91 -6.73 1.67
CA CYS A 79 -7.72 -7.07 0.89
C CYS A 79 -7.14 -8.36 1.48
N PRO A 80 -6.83 -9.38 0.66
CA PRO A 80 -6.28 -10.64 1.15
C PRO A 80 -4.84 -10.53 1.66
N ILE A 81 -4.19 -9.38 1.49
CA ILE A 81 -2.77 -9.16 1.80
C ILE A 81 -2.61 -8.24 3.01
N LEU A 82 -3.44 -7.20 3.12
CA LEU A 82 -3.37 -6.26 4.23
C LEU A 82 -4.37 -6.65 5.33
N PRO A 83 -3.99 -6.60 6.61
CA PRO A 83 -4.94 -6.71 7.70
C PRO A 83 -5.89 -5.49 7.71
N ALA A 84 -7.12 -5.73 8.17
CA ALA A 84 -8.16 -4.72 8.39
C ALA A 84 -8.39 -4.46 9.88
#